data_AF-A0AAJ6J902-F1
#
_entry.id   AF-A0AAJ6J902-F1
#
_cell.length_a   1.000
_cell.length_b   1.000
_cell.length_c   1.000
_cell.angle_alpha   90.00
_cell.angle_beta   90.00
_cell.angle_gamma   90.00
#
_symmetry.space_group_name_H-M   'P 1'
#
loop_
_entity.id
_entity.type
_entity.pdbx_description
1 polymer ?
#
loop_
_entity_poly.entity_id
_entity_poly.type
_entity_poly.pdbx_seq_one_letter_code
_entity_poly.pdbx_strand_id
1 'polypeptide(L)'
;MNTITTNSRISALARFKPKYAAVAVASALGVLLTVSDASAMSCVRGVYRAACTTRYGSFAVGPNGAVGIGRYGNVYAYRRGSGCFWRNGQRICL
;
A
#
# COMPACT_ATOMS: atom_id res chain seq x y z
N MET A 1 -7.27 -35.62 -0.38
CA MET A 1 -6.58 -35.95 -1.64
C MET A 1 -7.54 -35.68 -2.77
N ASN A 2 -7.15 -34.89 -3.78
CA ASN A 2 -7.50 -35.06 -5.19
C ASN A 2 -6.76 -33.99 -6.01
N THR A 3 -5.63 -34.42 -6.54
CA THR A 3 -4.86 -33.85 -7.65
C THR A 3 -5.67 -33.96 -8.93
N ILE A 4 -5.80 -32.87 -9.69
CA ILE A 4 -6.22 -32.90 -11.09
C ILE A 4 -5.13 -32.21 -11.91
N THR A 5 -4.48 -33.04 -12.72
CA THR A 5 -3.34 -32.74 -13.60
C THR A 5 -3.81 -32.21 -14.96
N THR A 6 -3.19 -31.13 -15.42
CA THR A 6 -2.77 -30.81 -16.82
C THR A 6 -3.74 -31.09 -17.99
N ASN A 7 -4.09 -30.05 -18.78
CA ASN A 7 -3.46 -29.83 -20.10
C ASN A 7 -4.04 -28.66 -20.93
N SER A 8 -3.10 -27.95 -21.55
CA SER A 8 -3.11 -27.33 -22.89
C SER A 8 -4.25 -26.37 -23.32
N ARG A 9 -3.87 -25.09 -23.44
CA ARG A 9 -3.94 -24.31 -24.71
C ARG A 9 -3.10 -23.03 -24.60
N ILE A 10 -1.79 -23.21 -24.72
CA ILE A 10 -0.88 -22.15 -25.17
C ILE A 10 -1.13 -22.02 -26.67
N SER A 11 -1.92 -21.05 -27.11
CA SER A 11 -1.99 -20.61 -28.52
C SER A 11 -2.78 -19.32 -28.64
N ALA A 12 -2.13 -18.21 -28.30
CA ALA A 12 -2.29 -16.95 -29.02
C ALA A 12 -1.14 -16.03 -28.57
N LEU A 13 0.02 -16.20 -29.21
CA LEU A 13 1.00 -15.13 -29.32
C LEU A 13 0.34 -13.95 -30.04
N ALA A 14 -0.47 -13.17 -29.32
CA ALA A 14 -0.77 -11.82 -29.72
C ALA A 14 0.53 -11.04 -29.50
N ARG A 15 1.15 -10.70 -30.62
CA ARG A 15 2.44 -10.04 -30.83
C ARG A 15 2.56 -8.72 -30.07
N PHE A 16 2.70 -8.76 -28.74
CA PHE A 16 2.99 -7.58 -27.94
C PHE A 16 4.50 -7.39 -27.87
N LYS A 17 4.96 -6.25 -28.40
CA LYS A 17 6.37 -5.84 -28.43
C LYS A 17 7.01 -6.12 -27.05
N PRO A 18 8.23 -6.70 -26.97
CA PRO A 18 8.84 -7.17 -25.72
C PRO A 18 8.96 -6.09 -24.63
N LYS A 19 8.92 -4.82 -25.04
CA LYS A 19 8.91 -3.65 -24.16
C LYS A 19 7.65 -3.57 -23.27
N TYR A 20 6.48 -3.98 -23.75
CA TYR A 20 5.24 -3.93 -22.97
C TYR A 20 5.08 -5.13 -22.03
N ALA A 21 5.60 -6.30 -22.43
CA ALA A 21 5.65 -7.47 -21.56
C ALA A 21 6.54 -7.23 -20.34
N ALA A 22 7.69 -6.56 -20.53
CA ALA A 22 8.57 -6.18 -19.43
C ALA A 22 7.90 -5.19 -18.46
N VAL A 23 7.12 -4.23 -18.95
CA VAL A 23 6.35 -3.30 -18.11
C VAL A 23 5.22 -4.02 -17.36
N ALA A 24 4.52 -4.96 -17.99
CA ALA A 24 3.50 -5.78 -17.35
C ALA A 24 4.09 -6.70 -16.27
N VAL A 25 5.24 -7.32 -16.55
CA VAL A 25 5.96 -8.17 -15.60
C VAL A 25 6.56 -7.32 -14.48
N ALA A 26 7.15 -6.16 -14.75
CA ALA A 26 7.69 -5.25 -13.74
C ALA A 26 6.60 -4.61 -12.88
N SER A 27 5.42 -4.33 -13.43
CA SER A 27 4.27 -3.84 -12.65
C SER A 27 3.64 -4.96 -11.83
N ALA A 28 3.51 -6.18 -12.37
CA ALA A 28 3.08 -7.35 -11.59
C ALA A 28 4.08 -7.70 -10.48
N LEU A 29 5.39 -7.69 -10.77
CA LEU A 29 6.45 -7.83 -9.77
C LEU A 29 6.47 -6.65 -8.80
N GLY A 30 6.19 -5.42 -9.22
CA GLY A 30 6.09 -4.26 -8.34
C GLY A 30 4.90 -4.36 -7.37
N VAL A 31 3.76 -4.89 -7.83
CA VAL A 31 2.60 -5.20 -6.98
C VAL A 31 2.93 -6.38 -6.05
N LEU A 32 3.61 -7.43 -6.53
CA LEU A 32 4.01 -8.56 -5.69
C LEU A 32 5.09 -8.18 -4.68
N LEU A 33 6.07 -7.35 -5.04
CA LEU A 33 7.15 -6.89 -4.17
C LEU A 33 6.68 -5.84 -3.16
N THR A 34 5.69 -5.00 -3.49
CA THR A 34 5.00 -4.16 -2.48
C THR A 34 4.16 -5.00 -1.50
N VAL A 35 3.75 -6.21 -1.89
CA VAL A 35 3.13 -7.19 -1.00
C VAL A 35 4.17 -8.04 -0.26
N SER A 36 5.40 -8.18 -0.75
CA SER A 36 6.44 -9.01 -0.12
C SER A 36 7.04 -8.42 1.17
N ASP A 37 6.96 -7.11 1.40
CA ASP A 37 7.24 -6.49 2.72
C ASP A 37 6.12 -6.75 3.76
N ALA A 38 5.06 -7.51 3.41
CA ALA A 38 3.91 -7.78 4.27
C ALA A 38 4.14 -8.80 5.41
N SER A 39 5.36 -9.26 5.66
CA SER A 39 5.62 -10.18 6.79
C SER A 39 5.61 -9.49 8.17
N ALA A 40 5.49 -8.16 8.24
CA ALA A 40 5.26 -7.42 9.49
C ALA A 40 4.39 -6.15 9.37
N MET A 41 3.66 -5.98 8.26
CA MET A 41 2.74 -4.87 8.06
C MET A 41 1.30 -5.34 7.80
N SER A 42 0.35 -4.84 8.57
CA SER A 42 -1.08 -5.14 8.39
C SER A 42 -1.79 -3.88 7.90
N CYS A 43 -2.28 -3.92 6.67
CA CYS A 43 -3.00 -2.81 6.04
C CYS A 43 -4.47 -3.16 5.84
N VAL A 44 -5.33 -2.16 6.04
CA VAL A 44 -6.77 -2.21 5.76
C VAL A 44 -7.10 -1.05 4.82
N ARG A 45 -7.85 -1.34 3.76
CA ARG A 45 -8.29 -0.32 2.78
C ARG A 45 -9.81 -0.34 2.68
N GLY A 46 -10.41 0.84 2.73
CA GLY A 46 -11.81 1.11 2.43
C GLY A 46 -11.94 2.11 1.28
N VAL A 47 -13.18 2.40 0.88
CA VAL A 47 -13.49 3.23 -0.32
C VAL A 47 -12.80 4.60 -0.30
N TYR A 48 -12.73 5.25 0.87
CA TYR A 48 -12.12 6.57 1.04
C TYR A 48 -11.07 6.62 2.16
N ARG A 49 -10.63 5.45 2.65
CA ARG A 49 -9.78 5.34 3.84
C ARG A 49 -8.76 4.25 3.64
N ALA A 50 -7.57 4.43 4.20
CA ALA A 50 -6.58 3.37 4.29
C ALA A 50 -5.86 3.48 5.63
N ALA A 51 -5.50 2.36 6.22
CA ALA A 51 -4.68 2.32 7.40
C ALA A 51 -3.67 1.19 7.26
N CYS A 52 -2.50 1.38 7.84
CA CYS A 52 -1.46 0.36 7.92
C CYS A 52 -0.85 0.41 9.32
N THR A 53 -0.52 -0.75 9.85
CA THR A 53 0.28 -0.89 11.06
C THR A 53 1.51 -1.71 10.76
N THR A 54 2.63 -1.33 11.36
CA THR A 54 3.95 -1.92 11.18
C THR A 54 4.67 -1.99 12.52
N ARG A 55 5.78 -2.71 12.60
CA ARG A 55 6.69 -2.68 13.77
C ARG A 55 7.18 -1.26 14.11
N TYR A 56 7.21 -0.35 13.14
CA TYR A 56 7.72 1.01 13.29
C TYR A 56 6.64 2.05 13.59
N GLY A 57 5.38 1.60 13.70
CA GLY A 57 4.25 2.50 13.90
C GLY A 57 3.07 2.21 12.98
N SER A 58 2.04 3.03 13.11
CA SER A 58 0.80 2.89 12.35
C SER A 58 0.44 4.22 11.71
N PHE A 59 -0.20 4.18 10.54
CA PHE A 59 -0.74 5.37 9.91
C PHE A 59 -2.14 5.09 9.36
N ALA A 60 -2.96 6.12 9.30
CA ALA A 60 -4.29 6.09 8.75
C ALA A 60 -4.52 7.37 7.95
N VAL A 61 -5.13 7.22 6.78
CA VAL A 61 -5.55 8.30 5.90
C VAL A 61 -7.03 8.17 5.62
N GLY A 62 -7.70 9.32 5.53
CA GLY A 62 -9.12 9.41 5.24
C GLY A 62 -9.49 10.75 4.61
N PRO A 63 -10.78 10.98 4.32
CA PRO A 63 -11.22 12.18 3.61
C PRO A 63 -10.94 13.47 4.40
N ASN A 64 -10.91 13.36 5.73
CA ASN A 64 -10.68 14.49 6.63
C ASN A 64 -9.20 14.74 6.93
N GLY A 65 -8.28 13.90 6.45
CA GLY A 65 -6.84 14.06 6.72
C GLY A 65 -6.13 12.74 7.01
N ALA A 66 -5.02 12.83 7.74
CA ALA A 66 -4.13 11.70 8.02
C ALA A 66 -3.66 11.72 9.47
N VAL A 67 -3.45 10.56 10.06
CA VAL A 67 -2.88 10.39 11.41
C VAL A 67 -1.81 9.31 11.34
N GLY A 68 -0.69 9.54 12.00
CA GLY A 68 0.41 8.60 12.13
C GLY A 68 0.91 8.52 13.56
N ILE A 69 1.29 7.32 13.99
CA ILE A 69 1.91 7.05 15.28
C ILE A 69 3.22 6.35 14.97
N GLY A 70 4.35 6.94 15.36
CA GLY A 70 5.67 6.36 15.18
C GLY A 70 6.07 5.40 16.30
N ARG A 71 7.15 4.65 16.08
CA ARG A 71 7.69 3.61 16.98
C ARG A 71 7.83 4.03 18.44
N TYR A 72 8.17 5.29 18.68
CA TYR A 72 8.41 5.84 20.02
C TYR A 72 7.19 6.58 20.60
N GLY A 73 5.99 6.33 20.08
CA GLY A 73 4.76 7.00 20.52
C GLY A 73 4.60 8.42 19.99
N ASN A 74 5.42 8.84 19.01
CA ASN A 74 5.25 10.15 18.39
C ASN A 74 3.97 10.18 17.56
N VAL A 75 3.06 11.09 17.87
CA VAL A 75 1.76 11.21 17.18
C VAL A 75 1.81 12.40 16.23
N TYR A 76 1.43 12.15 14.99
CA TYR A 76 1.27 13.15 13.94
C TYR A 76 -0.16 13.12 13.47
N ALA A 77 -0.82 14.28 13.41
CA ALA A 77 -2.16 14.37 12.84
C ALA A 77 -2.26 15.58 11.93
N TYR A 78 -2.80 15.38 10.75
CA TYR A 78 -3.06 16.39 9.76
C TYR A 78 -4.55 16.38 9.43
N ARG A 79 -5.18 17.54 9.40
CA ARG A 79 -6.55 17.71 8.92
C ARG A 79 -6.51 18.32 7.53
N ARG A 80 -7.21 17.73 6.57
CA ARG A 80 -7.27 18.25 5.21
C ARG A 80 -7.86 19.66 5.23
N GLY A 81 -7.17 20.59 4.58
CA GLY A 81 -7.56 21.99 4.53
C GLY A 81 -7.18 22.80 5.77
N SER A 82 -6.52 22.22 6.78
CA SER A 82 -5.86 23.02 7.80
C SER A 82 -4.46 23.39 7.33
N GLY A 83 -4.11 24.68 7.40
CA GLY A 83 -2.72 25.16 7.28
C GLY A 83 -1.83 24.76 8.47
N CYS A 84 -2.30 23.84 9.31
CA CYS A 84 -1.63 23.39 10.50
C CYS A 84 -1.66 21.87 10.60
N PHE A 85 -0.68 21.30 11.28
CA PHE A 85 -0.61 19.90 11.67
C PHE A 85 -0.33 19.79 13.18
N TRP A 86 -0.57 18.61 13.74
CA TRP A 86 -0.30 18.31 15.13
C TRP A 86 0.88 17.36 15.22
N ARG A 87 1.77 17.62 16.18
CA ARG A 87 2.90 16.77 16.54
C ARG A 87 2.94 16.65 18.06
N ASN A 88 2.79 15.44 18.59
CA ASN A 88 2.84 15.15 20.03
C ASN A 88 1.94 16.07 20.88
N GLY A 89 0.74 16.37 20.39
CA GLY A 89 -0.22 17.25 21.07
C GLY A 89 0.01 18.75 20.86
N GLN A 90 1.07 19.16 20.15
CA GLN A 90 1.31 20.56 19.78
C GLN A 90 0.81 20.84 18.36
N ARG A 91 0.04 21.92 18.18
CA ARG A 91 -0.38 22.42 16.87
C ARG A 91 0.70 23.32 16.28
N ILE A 92 1.11 23.02 15.05
CA ILE A 92 2.14 23.75 14.29
C ILE A 92 1.49 24.20 12.98
N CYS A 93 1.61 25.48 12.65
CA CYS A 93 1.07 26.06 11.41
C CYS A 93 2.23 26.50 10.50
N LEU A 94 2.04 26.34 9.18
CA LEU A 94 2.99 26.74 8.14
C LEU A 94 2.52 28.02 7.45
#